data_AF-A0A950FJ06-F1
#
_entry.id   AF-A0A950FJ06-F1
#
_cell.length_a   1.000
_cell.length_b   1.000
_cell.length_c   1.000
_cell.angle_alpha   90.00
_cell.angle_beta   90.00
_cell.angle_gamma   90.00
#
_symmetry.space_group_name_H-M   'P 1'
#
loop_
_entity.id
_entity.type
_entity.pdbx_description
1 polymer ?
#
loop_
_entity_poly.entity_id
_entity_poly.type
_entity_poly.pdbx_seq_one_letter_code
_entity_poly.pdbx_strand_id
1 'polypeptide(L)'
;MRTPRVSDPSVAALLEIAKVRFALFRERFGRDPEPDEPLLFDPDQEKPTAATRADGMVQVVSAAIASEVDANAVLGLLGYKRVRDT
;
A
#
# COMPACT_ATOMS: atom_id res chain seq x y z
N MET A 1 18.22 10.53 -8.68
CA MET A 1 17.44 9.79 -7.67
C MET A 1 18.36 8.78 -7.02
N ARG A 2 18.43 8.71 -5.68
CA ARG A 2 19.14 7.62 -4.99
C ARG A 2 18.19 6.42 -4.91
N THR A 3 18.66 5.23 -5.31
CA THR A 3 17.90 3.99 -5.15
C THR A 3 17.88 3.64 -3.66
N PRO A 4 16.70 3.49 -3.03
CA PRO A 4 16.63 3.11 -1.62
C PRO A 4 17.23 1.72 -1.44
N ARG A 5 18.03 1.55 -0.38
CA ARG A 5 18.51 0.21 0.03
C ARG A 5 17.46 -0.41 0.94
N VAL A 6 17.41 -1.74 1.02
CA VAL A 6 16.45 -2.47 1.88
C VAL A 6 16.56 -2.08 3.37
N SER A 7 17.71 -1.55 3.80
CA SER A 7 17.92 -0.99 5.14
C SER A 7 17.28 0.38 5.38
N ASP A 8 16.59 0.94 4.39
CA ASP A 8 15.86 2.20 4.52
C ASP A 8 14.54 1.95 5.28
N PRO A 9 14.28 2.66 6.39
CA PRO A 9 13.04 2.52 7.17
C PRO A 9 11.76 2.64 6.32
N SER A 10 11.79 3.40 5.22
CA SER A 10 10.66 3.53 4.30
C SER A 10 10.39 2.25 3.49
N VAL A 11 11.42 1.46 3.18
CA VAL A 11 11.28 0.17 2.49
C VAL A 11 10.74 -0.89 3.43
N ALA A 12 11.20 -0.91 4.69
CA ALA A 12 10.64 -1.80 5.70
C ALA A 12 9.15 -1.51 5.95
N ALA A 13 8.79 -0.23 6.09
CA ALA A 13 7.39 0.18 6.22
C ALA A 13 6.55 -0.20 4.98
N LEU A 14 7.09 -0.06 3.76
CA LEU A 14 6.41 -0.49 2.55
C LEU A 14 6.15 -2.00 2.55
N LEU A 15 7.10 -2.82 3.00
CA LEU A 15 6.92 -4.26 3.07
C LEU A 15 5.82 -4.67 4.06
N GLU A 16 5.72 -4.03 5.22
CA GLU A 16 4.65 -4.30 6.18
C GLU A 16 3.28 -3.92 5.60
N ILE A 17 3.17 -2.75 4.97
CA ILE A 17 1.95 -2.33 4.27
C ILE A 17 1.59 -3.32 3.15
N ALA A 18 2.58 -3.77 2.37
CA ALA A 18 2.37 -4.73 1.28
C ALA A 18 1.81 -6.06 1.81
N LYS A 19 2.30 -6.57 2.95
CA LYS A 19 1.76 -7.80 3.57
C LYS A 19 0.28 -7.66 3.93
N VAL A 20 -0.11 -6.55 4.54
CA VAL A 20 -1.52 -6.28 4.89
C VAL A 20 -2.38 -6.23 3.63
N ARG A 21 -1.94 -5.49 2.61
CA ARG A 21 -2.68 -5.37 1.35
C ARG A 21 -2.77 -6.69 0.58
N PHE A 22 -1.71 -7.49 0.61
CA PHE A 22 -1.70 -8.84 0.05
C PHE A 22 -2.71 -9.75 0.76
N ALA A 23 -2.78 -9.70 2.10
CA ALA A 23 -3.77 -10.48 2.85
C ALA A 23 -5.21 -10.09 2.48
N LEU A 24 -5.50 -8.77 2.39
CA LEU A 24 -6.80 -8.26 1.97
C LEU A 24 -7.16 -8.63 0.52
N PHE A 25 -6.16 -8.67 -0.37
CA PHE A 25 -6.36 -9.16 -1.73
C PHE A 25 -6.86 -10.61 -1.73
N ARG A 26 -6.19 -11.50 -0.98
CA ARG A 26 -6.59 -12.90 -0.88
C ARG A 26 -7.98 -13.06 -0.29
N GLU A 27 -8.30 -12.27 0.73
CA GLU A 27 -9.63 -12.27 1.34
C GLU A 27 -10.70 -11.87 0.32
N ARG A 28 -10.43 -10.86 -0.53
CA ARG A 28 -11.38 -10.38 -1.53
C ARG A 28 -11.56 -11.31 -2.74
N PHE A 29 -10.47 -11.89 -3.23
CA PHE A 29 -10.44 -12.61 -4.52
C PHE A 29 -10.21 -14.12 -4.40
N GLY A 30 -9.96 -14.63 -3.18
CA GLY A 30 -9.81 -16.06 -2.91
C GLY A 30 -8.50 -16.68 -3.41
N ARG A 31 -7.53 -15.87 -3.84
CA ARG A 31 -6.23 -16.31 -4.36
C ARG A 31 -5.14 -15.27 -4.11
N ASP A 32 -3.88 -15.68 -4.27
CA ASP A 32 -2.76 -14.75 -4.29
C ASP A 32 -2.84 -13.82 -5.53
N PRO A 33 -2.40 -12.56 -5.43
CA PRO A 33 -2.25 -11.67 -6.57
C PRO A 33 -1.15 -12.13 -7.52
N GLU A 34 -1.38 -11.95 -8.82
CA GLU A 34 -0.34 -12.08 -9.83
C GLU A 34 0.64 -10.89 -9.78
N PRO A 35 1.87 -11.02 -10.32
CA PRO A 35 2.90 -9.98 -10.17
C PRO A 35 2.54 -8.59 -10.72
N ASP A 36 1.63 -8.52 -11.69
CA ASP A 36 1.15 -7.29 -12.33
C ASP A 36 -0.18 -6.78 -11.76
N GLU A 37 -0.77 -7.51 -10.80
CA GLU A 37 -2.04 -7.13 -10.19
C GLU A 37 -1.87 -6.08 -9.07
N PRO A 38 -2.85 -5.18 -8.93
CA PRO A 38 -2.76 -4.10 -7.96
C PRO A 38 -3.00 -4.58 -6.53
N LEU A 39 -2.04 -4.36 -5.63
CA LEU A 39 -2.25 -4.53 -4.19
C LEU A 39 -3.12 -3.40 -3.57
N LEU A 40 -3.10 -2.23 -4.19
CA LEU A 40 -4.03 -1.14 -3.91
C LEU A 40 -5.15 -1.21 -4.93
N PHE A 41 -6.25 -1.88 -4.57
CA PHE A 41 -7.34 -2.21 -5.48
C PHE A 41 -8.67 -1.63 -5.03
N ASP A 42 -9.57 -1.41 -5.98
CA ASP A 42 -10.98 -1.08 -5.73
C ASP A 42 -11.72 -2.35 -5.27
N PRO A 43 -12.21 -2.42 -4.02
CA PRO A 43 -12.87 -3.61 -3.50
C PRO A 43 -14.24 -3.88 -4.13
N ASP A 44 -14.87 -2.88 -4.76
CA ASP A 44 -16.20 -3.00 -5.33
C ASP A 44 -16.19 -3.59 -6.74
N GLN A 45 -15.01 -3.68 -7.37
CA GLN A 45 -14.86 -4.33 -8.67
C GLN A 45 -14.83 -5.86 -8.55
N GLU A 46 -15.43 -6.54 -9.52
CA GLU A 46 -15.40 -8.01 -9.60
C GLU A 46 -13.99 -8.55 -9.86
N LYS A 47 -13.14 -7.75 -10.51
CA LYS A 47 -11.76 -8.10 -10.86
C LYS A 47 -10.78 -7.16 -10.18
N PRO A 48 -9.53 -7.61 -9.92
CA PRO A 48 -8.46 -6.78 -9.37
C PRO A 48 -8.19 -5.53 -10.22
N THR A 49 -8.82 -4.43 -9.82
CA THR A 49 -8.76 -3.15 -10.52
C THR A 49 -8.05 -2.16 -9.62
N ALA A 50 -7.12 -1.38 -10.16
CA ALA A 50 -6.36 -0.43 -9.36
C ALA A 50 -7.31 0.59 -8.70
N ALA A 51 -7.08 0.86 -7.42
CA ALA A 51 -7.81 1.88 -6.69
C ALA A 51 -7.61 3.26 -7.32
N THR A 52 -8.56 4.16 -7.10
CA THR A 52 -8.32 5.58 -7.43
C THR A 52 -7.15 6.11 -6.60
N ARG A 53 -6.56 7.24 -7.00
CA ARG A 53 -5.45 7.84 -6.25
C ARG A 53 -5.83 8.17 -4.80
N ALA A 54 -7.05 8.65 -4.57
CA ALA A 54 -7.52 9.00 -3.23
C ALA A 54 -7.71 7.74 -2.38
N ASP A 55 -8.34 6.70 -2.92
CA ASP A 55 -8.57 5.45 -2.21
C ASP A 55 -7.26 4.71 -1.94
N GLY A 56 -6.32 4.73 -2.89
CA GLY A 56 -4.98 4.20 -2.70
C GLY A 56 -4.24 4.86 -1.52
N MET A 57 -4.38 6.18 -1.34
CA MET A 57 -3.83 6.87 -0.16
C MET A 57 -4.48 6.38 1.13
N VAL A 58 -5.80 6.26 1.16
CA VAL A 58 -6.54 5.75 2.33
C VAL A 58 -6.08 4.34 2.68
N GLN A 59 -5.96 3.47 1.69
CA GLN A 59 -5.51 2.09 1.87
C GLN A 59 -4.07 2.01 2.43
N VAL A 60 -3.16 2.87 1.97
CA VAL A 60 -1.80 2.96 2.52
C VAL A 60 -1.85 3.42 3.98
N VAL A 61 -2.61 4.47 4.30
CA VAL A 61 -2.72 5.00 5.67
C VAL A 61 -3.33 3.95 6.61
N SER A 62 -4.44 3.32 6.21
CA SER A 62 -5.09 2.29 7.03
C SER A 62 -4.18 1.08 7.26
N ALA A 63 -3.44 0.63 6.25
CA ALA A 63 -2.47 -0.45 6.42
C ALA A 63 -1.29 -0.04 7.31
N ALA A 64 -0.81 1.21 7.18
CA ALA A 64 0.26 1.73 8.02
C ALA A 64 -0.14 1.75 9.50
N ILE A 65 -1.38 2.17 9.80
CA ILE A 65 -1.95 2.15 11.15
C ILE A 65 -2.02 0.71 11.66
N ALA A 66 -2.56 -0.22 10.86
CA ALA A 66 -2.69 -1.62 11.25
C ALA A 66 -1.34 -2.34 11.48
N SER A 67 -0.27 -1.85 10.85
CA SER A 67 1.09 -2.38 11.00
C SER A 67 2.00 -1.56 11.91
N GLU A 68 1.47 -0.48 12.53
CA GLU A 68 2.24 0.43 13.39
C GLU A 68 3.50 1.03 12.72
N VAL A 69 3.40 1.38 11.43
CA VAL A 69 4.50 1.99 10.65
C VAL A 69 4.17 3.41 10.18
N ASP A 70 5.19 4.18 9.81
CA ASP A 70 5.02 5.56 9.32
C ASP A 70 4.43 5.59 7.91
N ALA A 71 3.17 6.03 7.82
CA ALA A 71 2.47 6.22 6.55
C ALA A 71 3.15 7.26 5.64
N ASN A 72 3.72 8.33 6.19
CA ASN A 72 4.30 9.42 5.39
C ASN A 72 5.57 9.01 4.65
N ALA A 73 6.35 8.10 5.24
CA ALA A 73 7.51 7.49 4.59
C ALA A 73 7.09 6.73 3.32
N VAL A 74 6.01 5.94 3.40
CA VAL A 74 5.54 5.11 2.28
C VAL A 74 4.76 5.93 1.24
N LEU A 75 3.90 6.85 1.68
CA LEU A 75 3.17 7.74 0.77
C LEU A 75 4.13 8.53 -0.13
N GLY A 76 5.22 9.07 0.43
CA GLY A 76 6.23 9.77 -0.33
C GLY A 76 6.95 8.88 -1.36
N LEU A 77 7.24 7.63 -1.00
CA LEU A 77 7.88 6.66 -1.89
C LEU A 77 6.99 6.28 -3.08
N LEU A 78 5.67 6.14 -2.83
CA LEU A 78 4.67 5.83 -3.85
C LEU A 78 4.20 7.05 -4.67
N GLY A 79 4.79 8.23 -4.44
CA GLY A 79 4.48 9.45 -5.18
C GLY A 79 3.17 10.13 -4.77
N TYR A 80 2.61 9.79 -3.61
CA TYR A 80 1.49 10.51 -3.01
C TYR A 80 1.97 11.79 -2.30
N LYS A 81 1.06 12.75 -2.14
CA LYS A 81 1.31 13.89 -1.25
C LYS A 81 1.25 13.37 0.19
N ARG A 82 2.23 13.75 1.01
CA ARG A 82 2.24 13.43 2.45
C ARG A 82 1.01 14.01 3.13
N VAL A 83 0.49 13.29 4.11
CA VAL A 83 -0.57 13.81 4.97
C VAL A 83 0.10 14.85 5.87
N ARG A 84 -0.44 16.07 5.90
CA ARG A 84 0.04 17.08 6.84
C ARG A 84 -0.50 16.73 8.22
N ASP A 85 0.37 16.73 9.22
CA ASP A 85 -0.06 16.67 10.62
C ASP A 85 -0.93 17.92 10.89
N THR A 86 -2.23 17.71 11.06
CA THR A 86 -3.19 18.73 11.52
C THR A 86 -3.21 18.79 13.03
#